data_AF-A0AA44TER7-F1
#
_entry.id   AF-A0AA44TER7-F1
#
_cell.length_a   1.000
_cell.length_b   1.000
_cell.length_c   1.000
_cell.angle_alpha   90.00
_cell.angle_beta   90.00
_cell.angle_gamma   90.00
#
_symmetry.space_group_name_H-M   'P 1'
#
loop_
_entity.id
_entity.type
_entity.pdbx_description
1 polymer ?
#
loop_
_entity_poly.entity_id
_entity_poly.type
_entity_poly.pdbx_seq_one_letter_code
_entity_poly.pdbx_strand_id
1 'polypeptide(L)'
;AYKYEVKEQAVDGYESKVEGYDITNTKVGQTKVEGTKTWKDDNSTERPNMIKVDLLQNGEVIATKEVSAASEWKYAFTDLAAYDANGIAYKYEVKEQEVTGYESKVEGYDITNTKVGQTKVEGTKTWKDDNSTERPNMIKVDLLQNGEVIATKEVSAASEWKYAFTDLAAYDANGVAYKYEVKEQPVAGYQSEVKGYDITNTKIKDVDPKDPSTDPKDPSTDPKDPNTDPKDPSTDPKDPGTNTDKNSDSKVPPTTENDKPTLLPNTGGTSAEMISIVGGMVLFLLGGMLLARQRIK
;
A
#
# COMPACT_ATOMS: atom_id res chain seq x y z
N ALA A 1 3.78 -47.86 57.26
CA ALA A 1 3.20 -46.59 56.79
C ALA A 1 2.84 -46.74 55.33
N TYR A 2 1.67 -46.26 54.91
CA TYR A 2 1.30 -46.24 53.49
C TYR A 2 1.85 -44.97 52.83
N LYS A 3 2.32 -45.10 51.58
CA LYS A 3 2.72 -43.97 50.74
C LYS A 3 1.59 -43.71 49.74
N TYR A 4 1.12 -42.46 49.66
CA TYR A 4 0.11 -42.04 48.71
C TYR A 4 0.75 -41.09 47.69
N GLU A 5 0.31 -41.21 46.44
CA GLU A 5 0.76 -40.38 45.31
C GLU A 5 -0.45 -40.05 44.45
N VAL A 6 -0.48 -38.85 43.87
CA VAL A 6 -1.49 -38.46 42.87
C VAL A 6 -0.85 -38.42 41.48
N LYS A 7 -1.64 -38.79 40.49
CA LYS A 7 -1.28 -38.68 39.07
C LYS A 7 -2.49 -38.16 38.34
N GLU A 8 -2.25 -37.24 37.42
CA GLU A 8 -3.29 -36.81 36.50
C GLU A 8 -3.25 -37.66 35.24
N GLN A 9 -4.42 -37.86 34.64
CA GLN A 9 -4.49 -38.36 33.26
C GLN A 9 -4.09 -37.22 32.31
N ALA A 10 -3.40 -37.56 31.22
CA ALA A 10 -3.00 -36.55 30.25
C ALA A 10 -4.21 -35.78 29.72
N VAL A 11 -4.10 -34.45 29.70
CA VAL A 11 -5.09 -33.53 29.15
C VAL A 11 -4.50 -32.89 27.90
N ASP A 12 -5.19 -32.99 26.78
CA ASP A 12 -4.70 -32.45 25.51
C ASP A 12 -4.53 -30.93 25.58
N GLY A 13 -3.39 -30.43 25.07
CA GLY A 13 -3.02 -29.01 25.14
C GLY A 13 -2.56 -28.51 26.52
N TYR A 14 -2.36 -29.39 27.50
CA TYR A 14 -1.83 -29.04 28.82
C TYR A 14 -0.64 -29.91 29.21
N GLU A 15 0.32 -29.30 29.89
CA GLU A 15 1.39 -29.98 30.59
C GLU A 15 1.13 -29.92 32.10
N SER A 16 1.13 -31.08 32.76
CA SER A 16 0.81 -31.19 34.19
C SER A 16 2.06 -31.39 35.05
N LYS A 17 2.10 -30.69 36.18
CA LYS A 17 3.16 -30.79 37.18
C LYS A 17 2.55 -31.16 38.53
N VAL A 18 3.06 -32.23 39.15
CA VAL A 18 2.60 -32.70 40.46
C VAL A 18 3.65 -32.37 41.53
N GLU A 19 3.24 -31.61 42.54
CA GLU A 19 4.05 -31.28 43.71
C GLU A 19 3.31 -31.71 44.98
N GLY A 20 3.66 -32.88 45.52
CA GLY A 20 2.93 -33.49 46.65
C GLY A 20 1.56 -33.97 46.22
N TYR A 21 0.52 -33.24 46.62
CA TYR A 21 -0.88 -33.51 46.24
C TYR A 21 -1.46 -32.43 45.32
N ASP A 22 -0.71 -31.35 45.07
CA ASP A 22 -1.13 -30.27 44.19
C ASP A 22 -0.77 -30.61 42.75
N ILE A 23 -1.72 -30.42 41.85
CA ILE A 23 -1.58 -30.64 40.41
C ILE A 23 -1.76 -29.28 39.73
N THR A 24 -0.74 -28.83 39.01
CA THR A 24 -0.79 -27.60 38.21
C THR A 24 -0.83 -27.96 36.73
N ASN A 25 -1.82 -27.45 36.02
CA ASN A 25 -1.95 -27.60 34.57
C ASN A 25 -1.57 -26.31 33.86
N THR A 26 -0.58 -26.39 32.98
CA THR A 26 -0.11 -25.25 32.19
C THR A 26 -0.50 -25.45 30.74
N LYS A 27 -1.14 -24.45 30.13
CA LYS A 27 -1.55 -24.52 28.73
C LYS A 27 -0.32 -24.46 27.84
N VAL A 28 -0.21 -25.37 26.89
CA VAL A 28 0.90 -25.46 25.94
C VAL A 28 0.37 -25.62 24.51
N GLY A 29 1.20 -25.30 23.53
CA GLY A 29 0.86 -25.45 22.12
C GLY A 29 1.86 -24.79 21.21
N GLN A 30 1.75 -25.08 19.92
CA GLN A 30 2.53 -24.45 18.87
C GLN A 30 1.64 -23.66 17.92
N THR A 31 2.24 -22.68 17.26
CA THR A 31 1.62 -21.87 16.21
C THR A 31 2.62 -21.60 15.10
N LYS A 32 2.16 -20.95 14.04
CA LYS A 32 3.00 -20.44 12.95
C LYS A 32 2.54 -19.03 12.57
N VAL A 33 3.46 -18.25 12.03
CA VAL A 33 3.18 -16.95 11.42
C VAL A 33 3.57 -17.05 9.96
N GLU A 34 2.63 -16.73 9.06
CA GLU A 34 2.86 -16.73 7.62
C GLU A 34 2.24 -15.49 7.00
N GLY A 35 2.91 -14.97 5.98
CA GLY A 35 2.51 -13.74 5.31
C GLY A 35 3.12 -13.63 3.92
N THR A 36 2.59 -12.67 3.19
CA THR A 36 2.99 -12.35 1.82
C THR A 36 3.51 -10.92 1.74
N LYS A 37 4.38 -10.67 0.77
CA LYS A 37 4.89 -9.34 0.44
C LYS A 37 4.33 -8.87 -0.89
N THR A 38 3.65 -7.73 -0.85
CA THR A 38 3.12 -7.02 -2.01
C THR A 38 3.93 -5.76 -2.30
N TRP A 39 4.11 -5.45 -3.58
CA TRP A 39 4.76 -4.23 -4.05
C TRP A 39 3.75 -3.39 -4.84
N LYS A 40 3.61 -2.13 -4.45
CA LYS A 40 2.86 -1.07 -5.12
C LYS A 40 3.86 -0.07 -5.67
N ASP A 41 4.39 -0.35 -6.85
CA ASP A 41 5.51 0.39 -7.42
C ASP A 41 5.61 0.34 -8.94
N ASP A 42 4.51 0.00 -9.60
CA ASP A 42 4.43 -0.11 -11.07
C ASP A 42 5.56 -0.96 -11.69
N ASN A 43 5.92 -2.07 -11.03
CA ASN A 43 7.03 -2.95 -11.43
C ASN A 43 8.38 -2.21 -11.59
N SER A 44 8.62 -1.22 -10.73
CA SER A 44 9.85 -0.44 -10.64
C SER A 44 11.11 -1.30 -10.75
N THR A 45 12.02 -0.90 -11.64
CA THR A 45 13.36 -1.51 -11.81
C THR A 45 14.29 -1.27 -10.63
N GLU A 46 13.95 -0.33 -9.75
CA GLU A 46 14.70 -0.02 -8.52
C GLU A 46 14.25 -0.86 -7.32
N ARG A 47 13.30 -1.79 -7.52
CA ARG A 47 12.85 -2.69 -6.45
C ARG A 47 14.03 -3.52 -5.94
N PRO A 48 14.27 -3.61 -4.62
CA PRO A 48 15.34 -4.43 -4.10
C PRO A 48 15.07 -5.92 -4.37
N ASN A 49 16.14 -6.69 -4.53
CA ASN A 49 16.02 -8.14 -4.78
C ASN A 49 15.54 -8.92 -3.54
N MET A 50 15.67 -8.34 -2.35
CA MET A 50 15.29 -8.95 -1.09
C MET A 50 14.92 -7.90 -0.04
N ILE A 51 14.14 -8.33 0.95
CA ILE A 51 13.80 -7.58 2.16
C ILE A 51 14.11 -8.44 3.39
N LYS A 52 14.11 -7.82 4.57
CA LYS A 52 14.19 -8.50 5.85
C LYS A 52 12.90 -8.28 6.65
N VAL A 53 12.27 -9.37 7.06
CA VAL A 53 11.08 -9.37 7.89
C VAL A 53 11.45 -9.92 9.25
N ASP A 54 11.24 -9.11 10.28
CA ASP A 54 11.42 -9.46 11.68
C ASP A 54 10.12 -10.03 12.25
N LEU A 55 10.22 -11.14 12.98
CA LEU A 55 9.17 -11.68 13.83
C LEU A 55 9.34 -11.13 15.24
N LEU A 56 8.28 -10.52 15.76
CA LEU A 56 8.23 -10.00 17.11
C LEU A 56 7.36 -10.90 17.98
N GLN A 57 7.83 -11.22 19.18
CA GLN A 57 7.08 -11.88 20.24
C GLN A 57 6.94 -10.89 21.40
N ASN A 58 5.71 -10.51 21.74
CA ASN A 58 5.43 -9.51 22.78
C ASN A 58 6.22 -8.19 22.60
N GLY A 59 6.48 -7.80 21.35
CA GLY A 59 7.22 -6.58 21.01
C GLY A 59 8.75 -6.73 20.91
N GLU A 60 9.31 -7.91 21.21
CA GLU A 60 10.74 -8.19 21.05
C GLU A 60 11.03 -8.98 19.78
N VAL A 61 12.05 -8.58 19.01
CA VAL A 61 12.46 -9.32 17.81
C VAL A 61 13.12 -10.63 18.21
N ILE A 62 12.54 -11.76 17.77
CA ILE A 62 13.04 -13.10 18.09
C ILE A 62 13.60 -13.86 16.88
N ALA A 63 13.27 -13.41 15.67
CA ALA A 63 13.77 -13.99 14.43
C ALA A 63 13.70 -12.97 13.28
N THR A 64 14.53 -13.17 12.26
CA THR A 64 14.51 -12.40 11.02
C THR A 64 14.54 -13.37 9.85
N LYS A 65 13.77 -13.08 8.79
CA LYS A 65 13.74 -13.85 7.55
C LYS A 65 13.99 -12.95 6.35
N GLU A 66 14.83 -13.43 5.45
CA GLU A 66 15.04 -12.80 4.15
C GLU A 66 13.97 -13.29 3.17
N VAL A 67 13.32 -12.36 2.48
CA VAL A 67 12.21 -12.62 1.55
C VAL A 67 12.56 -12.01 0.21
N SER A 68 12.36 -12.75 -0.87
CA SER A 68 12.76 -12.35 -2.22
C SER A 68 11.80 -12.89 -3.28
N ALA A 69 12.04 -12.54 -4.54
CA ALA A 69 11.32 -13.14 -5.66
C ALA A 69 11.50 -14.68 -5.73
N ALA A 70 12.64 -15.21 -5.30
CA ALA A 70 12.90 -16.65 -5.29
C ALA A 70 12.02 -17.41 -4.28
N SER A 71 11.56 -16.74 -3.22
CA SER A 71 10.57 -17.28 -2.28
C SER A 71 9.13 -16.90 -2.65
N GLU A 72 8.91 -16.45 -3.90
CA GLU A 72 7.63 -15.91 -4.39
C GLU A 72 7.07 -14.80 -3.48
N TRP A 73 7.95 -14.02 -2.84
CA TRP A 73 7.56 -12.99 -1.88
C TRP A 73 6.70 -13.51 -0.71
N LYS A 74 6.81 -14.80 -0.38
CA LYS A 74 6.16 -15.44 0.77
C LYS A 74 7.16 -15.74 1.87
N TYR A 75 6.69 -15.74 3.11
CA TYR A 75 7.50 -16.12 4.26
C TYR A 75 6.66 -16.80 5.34
N ALA A 76 7.33 -17.62 6.15
CA ALA A 76 6.73 -18.30 7.28
C ALA A 76 7.75 -18.51 8.40
N PHE A 77 7.30 -18.39 9.64
CA PHE A 77 7.98 -18.76 10.86
C PHE A 77 7.17 -19.89 11.51
N THR A 78 7.78 -21.07 11.64
CA THR A 78 7.14 -22.29 12.16
C THR A 78 7.61 -22.60 13.56
N ASP A 79 6.95 -23.58 14.20
CA ASP A 79 7.38 -24.15 15.48
C ASP A 79 7.45 -23.12 16.63
N LEU A 80 6.58 -22.10 16.56
CA LEU A 80 6.49 -21.04 17.56
C LEU A 80 5.67 -21.50 18.75
N ALA A 81 6.11 -21.25 19.97
CA ALA A 81 5.29 -21.52 21.16
C ALA A 81 4.04 -20.63 21.16
N ALA A 82 2.87 -21.19 21.42
CA ALA A 82 1.64 -20.40 21.51
C ALA A 82 1.46 -19.73 22.88
N TYR A 83 2.06 -20.30 23.93
CA TYR A 83 1.91 -19.87 25.32
C TYR A 83 3.26 -19.84 26.04
N ASP A 84 3.39 -18.95 27.01
CA ASP A 84 4.53 -18.87 27.92
C ASP A 84 4.51 -19.96 29.00
N ALA A 85 5.50 -19.94 29.89
CA ALA A 85 5.63 -20.91 30.98
C ALA A 85 4.49 -20.83 32.02
N ASN A 86 3.65 -19.79 31.99
CA ASN A 86 2.49 -19.63 32.85
C ASN A 86 1.17 -19.92 32.10
N GLY A 87 1.23 -20.33 30.83
CA GLY A 87 0.07 -20.58 30.00
C GLY A 87 -0.57 -19.30 29.41
N ILE A 88 0.14 -18.16 29.43
CA ILE A 88 -0.32 -16.90 28.84
C ILE A 88 0.05 -16.89 27.36
N ALA A 89 -0.90 -16.54 26.49
CA ALA A 89 -0.67 -16.55 25.04
C ALA A 89 0.37 -15.50 24.62
N TYR A 90 1.29 -15.89 23.75
CA TYR A 90 2.20 -14.94 23.10
C TYR A 90 1.46 -14.12 22.04
N LYS A 91 1.78 -12.82 21.97
CA LYS A 91 1.40 -11.96 20.86
C LYS A 91 2.52 -11.99 19.81
N TYR A 92 2.18 -12.37 18.59
CA TYR A 92 3.10 -12.32 17.46
C TYR A 92 2.75 -11.20 16.50
N GLU A 93 3.77 -10.50 16.03
CA GLU A 93 3.68 -9.41 15.04
C GLU A 93 4.83 -9.54 14.06
N VAL A 94 4.70 -8.93 12.89
CA VAL A 94 5.78 -8.84 11.91
C VAL A 94 6.12 -7.38 11.66
N LYS A 95 7.40 -7.13 11.39
CA LYS A 95 7.88 -5.81 11.01
C LYS A 95 8.86 -5.97 9.86
N GLU A 96 8.73 -5.14 8.84
CA GLU A 96 9.76 -5.03 7.82
C GLU A 96 10.86 -4.07 8.27
N GLN A 97 12.11 -4.42 7.97
CA GLN A 97 13.21 -3.46 8.03
C GLN A 97 13.06 -2.40 6.94
N GLU A 98 13.58 -1.20 7.19
CA GLU A 98 13.42 -0.08 6.28
C GLU A 98 13.92 -0.40 4.86
N VAL A 99 13.13 -0.01 3.86
CA VAL A 99 13.47 -0.13 2.44
C VAL A 99 13.48 1.27 1.84
N THR A 100 14.65 1.75 1.44
CA THR A 100 14.83 3.09 0.87
C THR A 100 13.88 3.34 -0.31
N GLY A 101 13.14 4.45 -0.28
CA GLY A 101 12.21 4.85 -1.34
C GLY A 101 10.84 4.16 -1.27
N TYR A 102 10.56 3.43 -0.18
CA TYR A 102 9.30 2.76 0.03
C TYR A 102 8.73 3.03 1.42
N GLU A 103 7.41 3.15 1.49
CA GLU A 103 6.65 3.14 2.73
C GLU A 103 6.02 1.77 2.94
N SER A 104 6.23 1.20 4.14
CA SER A 104 5.78 -0.15 4.49
C SER A 104 4.51 -0.12 5.33
N LYS A 105 3.53 -0.96 4.98
CA LYS A 105 2.29 -1.17 5.72
C LYS A 105 2.10 -2.65 6.03
N VAL A 106 1.77 -2.97 7.27
CA VAL A 106 1.47 -4.33 7.72
C VAL A 106 -0.02 -4.47 8.01
N GLU A 107 -0.67 -5.47 7.42
CA GLU A 107 -2.06 -5.84 7.67
C GLU A 107 -2.12 -7.32 8.08
N GLY A 108 -2.37 -7.60 9.36
CA GLY A 108 -2.16 -8.93 9.92
C GLY A 108 -0.68 -9.31 9.86
N TYR A 109 -0.32 -10.20 8.94
CA TYR A 109 1.07 -10.55 8.62
C TYR A 109 1.44 -10.27 7.16
N ASP A 110 0.53 -9.75 6.35
CA ASP A 110 0.87 -9.34 5.00
C ASP A 110 1.52 -7.96 5.04
N ILE A 111 2.55 -7.78 4.21
CA ILE A 111 3.33 -6.56 4.13
C ILE A 111 3.14 -5.97 2.73
N THR A 112 2.82 -4.69 2.65
CA THR A 112 2.76 -3.95 1.38
C THR A 112 3.79 -2.83 1.40
N ASN A 113 4.68 -2.78 0.41
CA ASN A 113 5.52 -1.61 0.16
C ASN A 113 4.95 -0.77 -0.97
N THR A 114 4.79 0.53 -0.70
CA THR A 114 4.37 1.52 -1.68
C THR A 114 5.55 2.42 -2.02
N LYS A 115 5.84 2.59 -3.31
CA LYS A 115 6.88 3.50 -3.80
C LYS A 115 6.52 4.92 -3.38
N VAL A 116 7.48 5.63 -2.79
CA VAL A 116 7.29 7.02 -2.35
C VAL A 116 8.50 7.86 -2.76
N GLY A 117 8.28 9.16 -2.87
CA GLY A 117 9.33 10.10 -3.24
C GLY A 117 8.76 11.50 -3.43
N GLN A 118 9.67 12.47 -3.51
CA GLN A 118 9.33 13.85 -3.82
C GLN A 118 10.05 14.31 -5.09
N THR A 119 9.44 15.26 -5.77
CA THR A 119 9.98 15.92 -6.95
C THR A 119 9.68 17.42 -6.89
N LYS A 120 10.19 18.15 -7.87
CA LYS A 120 9.91 19.57 -8.07
C LYS A 120 9.74 19.88 -9.55
N VAL A 121 8.97 20.91 -9.84
CA VAL A 121 8.78 21.44 -11.19
C VAL A 121 9.32 22.87 -11.22
N GLU A 122 10.29 23.12 -12.09
CA GLU A 122 10.93 24.43 -12.23
C GLU A 122 10.97 24.81 -13.70
N GLY A 123 10.71 26.08 -13.98
CA GLY A 123 10.65 26.58 -15.34
C GLY A 123 10.91 28.08 -15.41
N THR A 124 11.13 28.54 -16.64
CA THR A 124 11.35 29.94 -16.96
C THR A 124 10.30 30.44 -17.94
N LYS A 125 10.02 31.74 -17.88
CA LYS A 125 9.14 32.43 -18.83
C LYS A 125 9.98 33.30 -19.76
N THR A 126 9.82 33.07 -21.06
CA THR A 126 10.44 33.85 -22.13
C THR A 126 9.38 34.65 -22.89
N TRP A 127 9.71 35.88 -23.25
CA TRP A 127 8.88 36.77 -24.07
C TRP A 127 9.55 36.99 -25.43
N LYS A 128 8.85 36.66 -26.52
CA LYS A 128 9.21 36.94 -27.92
C LYS A 128 8.30 38.04 -28.45
N ASP A 129 8.57 39.26 -28.01
CA ASP A 129 7.66 40.40 -28.21
C ASP A 129 8.35 41.74 -28.46
N ASP A 130 9.64 41.71 -28.76
CA ASP A 130 10.47 42.91 -29.02
C ASP A 130 10.37 43.97 -27.90
N ASN A 131 10.29 43.52 -26.65
CA ASN A 131 10.11 44.38 -25.46
C ASN A 131 8.87 45.28 -25.53
N SER A 132 7.78 44.72 -26.06
CA SER A 132 6.44 45.32 -26.08
C SER A 132 6.07 46.00 -24.76
N THR A 133 5.56 47.24 -24.85
CA THR A 133 4.99 47.99 -23.72
C THR A 133 3.66 47.43 -23.22
N GLU A 134 3.05 46.51 -23.98
CA GLU A 134 1.79 45.82 -23.62
C GLU A 134 2.03 44.53 -22.83
N ARG A 135 3.30 44.18 -22.58
CA ARG A 135 3.65 43.02 -21.76
C ARG A 135 3.02 43.18 -20.36
N PRO A 136 2.25 42.20 -19.87
CA PRO A 136 1.68 42.29 -18.54
C PRO A 136 2.79 42.24 -17.47
N ASN A 137 2.54 42.87 -16.33
CA ASN A 137 3.47 42.87 -15.20
C ASN A 137 3.63 41.47 -14.59
N MET A 138 2.66 40.59 -14.80
CA MET A 138 2.63 39.24 -14.27
C MET A 138 1.84 38.29 -15.16
N ILE A 139 2.10 37.00 -15.01
CA ILE A 139 1.31 35.90 -15.57
C ILE A 139 0.93 34.93 -14.45
N LYS A 140 -0.03 34.05 -14.74
CA LYS A 140 -0.38 32.92 -13.88
C LYS A 140 0.01 31.62 -14.57
N VAL A 141 0.81 30.82 -13.88
CA VAL A 141 1.23 29.50 -14.31
C VAL A 141 0.57 28.47 -13.42
N ASP A 142 -0.23 27.60 -14.01
CA ASP A 142 -0.89 26.48 -13.36
C ASP A 142 0.02 25.25 -13.42
N LEU A 143 0.19 24.57 -12.29
CA LEU A 143 0.76 23.23 -12.20
C LEU A 143 -0.36 22.22 -12.30
N LEU A 144 -0.21 21.28 -13.23
CA LEU A 144 -1.13 20.18 -13.42
C LEU A 144 -0.50 18.88 -12.93
N GLN A 145 -1.28 18.07 -12.22
CA GLN A 145 -0.96 16.70 -11.84
C GLN A 145 -1.98 15.79 -12.52
N ASN A 146 -1.52 14.89 -13.39
CA ASN A 146 -2.37 13.99 -14.19
C ASN A 146 -3.51 14.74 -14.92
N GLY A 147 -3.24 15.96 -15.40
CA GLY A 147 -4.21 16.80 -16.11
C GLY A 147 -5.12 17.66 -15.23
N GLU A 148 -5.05 17.54 -13.90
CA GLU A 148 -5.81 18.38 -12.97
C GLU A 148 -4.94 19.52 -12.42
N VAL A 149 -5.47 20.75 -12.38
CA VAL A 149 -4.77 21.90 -11.79
C VAL A 149 -4.74 21.74 -10.27
N ILE A 150 -3.54 21.65 -9.70
CA ILE A 150 -3.34 21.48 -8.24
C ILE A 150 -2.73 22.71 -7.56
N ALA A 151 -2.13 23.62 -8.34
CA ALA A 151 -1.56 24.86 -7.84
C ALA A 151 -1.45 25.90 -8.95
N THR A 152 -1.45 27.18 -8.57
CA THR A 152 -1.19 28.31 -9.47
C THR A 152 -0.11 29.19 -8.85
N LYS A 153 0.83 29.66 -9.66
CA LYS A 153 1.87 30.60 -9.25
C LYS A 153 1.87 31.84 -10.12
N GLU A 154 1.99 32.99 -9.47
CA GLU A 154 2.17 34.27 -10.15
C GLU A 154 3.65 34.49 -10.45
N VAL A 155 3.96 34.83 -11.71
CA VAL A 155 5.32 34.98 -12.22
C VAL A 155 5.46 36.36 -12.82
N SER A 156 6.53 37.08 -12.48
CA SER A 156 6.73 38.47 -12.88
C SER A 156 8.21 38.78 -13.12
N ALA A 157 8.51 40.00 -13.54
CA ALA A 157 9.88 40.49 -13.63
C ALA A 157 10.61 40.45 -12.27
N ALA A 158 9.89 40.61 -11.14
CA ALA A 158 10.47 40.57 -9.80
C ALA A 158 10.98 39.16 -9.42
N SER A 159 10.37 38.11 -9.98
CA SER A 159 10.86 36.72 -9.85
C SER A 159 11.83 36.33 -10.96
N GLU A 160 12.37 37.32 -11.69
CA GLU A 160 13.19 37.13 -12.89
C GLU A 160 12.53 36.23 -13.93
N TRP A 161 11.19 36.23 -13.99
CA TRP A 161 10.41 35.34 -14.86
C TRP A 161 10.69 33.84 -14.63
N LYS A 162 11.15 33.47 -13.43
CA LYS A 162 11.35 32.08 -13.00
C LYS A 162 10.27 31.66 -12.02
N TYR A 163 9.98 30.37 -12.00
CA TYR A 163 9.03 29.78 -11.06
C TYR A 163 9.41 28.36 -10.69
N ALA A 164 8.90 27.91 -9.55
CA ALA A 164 9.19 26.62 -8.96
C ALA A 164 8.00 26.16 -8.10
N PHE A 165 7.64 24.90 -8.22
CA PHE A 165 6.74 24.16 -7.33
C PHE A 165 7.56 23.04 -6.68
N THR A 166 7.68 23.08 -5.36
CA THR A 166 8.52 22.15 -4.58
C THR A 166 7.66 21.18 -3.78
N ASP A 167 8.32 20.16 -3.21
CA ASP A 167 7.69 19.21 -2.27
C ASP A 167 6.51 18.44 -2.88
N LEU A 168 6.55 18.22 -4.19
CA LEU A 168 5.52 17.49 -4.92
C LEU A 168 5.71 16.00 -4.72
N ALA A 169 4.65 15.25 -4.41
CA ALA A 169 4.72 13.79 -4.38
C ALA A 169 5.11 13.26 -5.77
N ALA A 170 6.08 12.35 -5.85
CA ALA A 170 6.48 11.75 -7.13
C ALA A 170 5.55 10.60 -7.55
N TYR A 171 4.90 9.94 -6.58
CA TYR A 171 4.08 8.76 -6.79
C TYR A 171 2.75 8.86 -6.06
N ASP A 172 1.73 8.20 -6.59
CA ASP A 172 0.41 8.08 -5.98
C ASP A 172 0.35 7.01 -4.88
N ALA A 173 -0.84 6.80 -4.30
CA ALA A 173 -1.07 5.80 -3.24
C ALA A 173 -0.91 4.34 -3.71
N ASN A 174 -0.73 4.10 -5.00
CA ASN A 174 -0.43 2.79 -5.59
C ASN A 174 1.03 2.71 -6.09
N GLY A 175 1.84 3.73 -5.81
CA GLY A 175 3.23 3.82 -6.23
C GLY A 175 3.41 4.07 -7.73
N VAL A 176 2.37 4.57 -8.41
CA VAL A 176 2.43 4.96 -9.83
C VAL A 176 2.91 6.40 -9.92
N ALA A 177 3.83 6.68 -10.83
CA ALA A 177 4.41 8.02 -10.96
C ALA A 177 3.36 9.06 -11.41
N TYR A 178 3.36 10.22 -10.76
CA TYR A 178 2.56 11.35 -11.21
C TYR A 178 3.17 11.98 -12.47
N LYS A 179 2.30 12.33 -13.43
CA LYS A 179 2.66 13.18 -14.56
C LYS A 179 2.43 14.64 -14.17
N TYR A 180 3.50 15.42 -14.17
CA TYR A 180 3.43 16.86 -13.94
C TYR A 180 3.57 17.65 -15.25
N GLU A 181 2.74 18.67 -15.41
CA GLU A 181 2.74 19.56 -16.56
C GLU A 181 2.50 21.00 -16.08
N VAL A 182 2.84 21.98 -16.92
CA VAL A 182 2.57 23.38 -16.64
C VAL A 182 1.73 23.97 -17.76
N LYS A 183 0.80 24.86 -17.40
CA LYS A 183 0.00 25.62 -18.35
C LYS A 183 0.00 27.08 -17.95
N GLU A 184 0.15 27.97 -18.92
CA GLU A 184 -0.07 29.39 -18.68
C GLU A 184 -1.55 29.73 -18.86
N GLN A 185 -2.10 30.53 -17.97
CA GLN A 185 -3.42 31.12 -18.19
C GLN A 185 -3.37 32.10 -19.38
N PRO A 186 -4.44 32.22 -20.17
CA PRO A 186 -4.42 33.05 -21.37
C PRO A 186 -3.96 34.48 -21.11
N VAL A 187 -3.00 34.94 -21.90
CA VAL A 187 -2.52 36.33 -21.89
C VAL A 187 -3.00 37.01 -23.17
N ALA A 188 -3.81 38.06 -23.03
CA ALA A 188 -4.36 38.78 -24.18
C ALA A 188 -3.25 39.30 -25.11
N GLY A 189 -3.40 39.05 -26.41
CA GLY A 189 -2.42 39.47 -27.43
C GLY A 189 -1.19 38.57 -27.59
N TYR A 190 -1.13 37.44 -26.87
CA TYR A 190 0.00 36.52 -26.91
C TYR A 190 -0.43 35.08 -27.18
N GLN A 191 0.38 34.37 -27.95
CA GLN A 191 0.32 32.92 -28.10
C GLN A 191 1.36 32.26 -27.20
N SER A 192 0.92 31.30 -26.39
CA SER A 192 1.77 30.57 -25.43
C SER A 192 2.21 29.22 -26.00
N GLU A 193 3.46 28.85 -25.75
CA GLU A 193 4.06 27.55 -26.07
C GLU A 193 4.81 27.03 -24.85
N VAL A 194 4.60 25.76 -24.48
CA VAL A 194 5.30 25.09 -23.37
C VAL A 194 6.26 24.04 -23.92
N LYS A 195 7.52 24.05 -23.45
CA LYS A 195 8.55 23.05 -23.76
C LYS A 195 9.16 22.52 -22.48
N GLY A 196 8.84 21.27 -22.13
CA GLY A 196 9.11 20.76 -20.78
C GLY A 196 8.32 21.59 -19.78
N TYR A 197 9.04 22.42 -19.00
CA TYR A 197 8.43 23.38 -18.08
C TYR A 197 8.74 24.84 -18.43
N ASP A 198 9.46 25.10 -19.53
CA ASP A 198 9.68 26.47 -19.98
C ASP A 198 8.50 26.95 -20.81
N ILE A 199 8.10 28.20 -20.57
CA ILE A 199 6.96 28.82 -21.24
C ILE A 199 7.50 29.95 -22.12
N THR A 200 7.06 30.00 -23.38
CA THR A 200 7.36 31.09 -24.31
C THR A 200 6.07 31.76 -24.74
N ASN A 201 5.97 33.09 -24.53
CA ASN A 201 4.93 33.90 -25.17
C ASN A 201 5.46 34.57 -26.41
N THR A 202 4.74 34.44 -27.52
CA THR A 202 5.00 35.18 -28.77
C THR A 202 3.88 36.18 -28.99
N LYS A 203 4.22 37.45 -29.23
CA LYS A 203 3.20 38.48 -29.49
C LYS A 203 2.48 38.17 -30.80
N ILE A 204 1.16 38.16 -30.76
CA ILE A 204 0.33 38.00 -31.96
C ILE A 204 0.46 39.32 -32.74
N LYS A 205 1.01 39.25 -33.96
CA LYS A 205 1.03 40.40 -34.86
C LYS A 205 -0.39 40.59 -35.38
N ASP A 206 -0.92 41.81 -35.29
CA ASP A 206 -2.23 42.14 -35.84
C ASP A 206 -2.28 41.68 -37.31
N VAL A 207 -3.05 40.63 -37.56
CA VAL A 207 -3.52 40.32 -38.90
C VAL A 207 -4.57 41.38 -39.22
N ASP A 208 -4.37 42.09 -40.33
CA ASP A 208 -5.38 42.94 -40.94
C ASP A 208 -6.74 42.22 -40.90
N PRO A 209 -7.84 42.88 -40.48
CA PRO A 209 -9.12 42.24 -40.24
C PRO A 209 -9.78 41.84 -41.56
N LYS A 210 -9.43 40.65 -42.07
CA LYS A 210 -10.14 40.03 -43.19
C LYS A 210 -10.09 38.50 -43.15
N ASP A 211 -10.52 37.90 -42.05
CA ASP A 211 -11.30 36.64 -42.06
C ASP A 211 -11.80 36.28 -40.64
N PRO A 212 -13.13 36.22 -40.38
CA PRO A 212 -13.64 35.83 -39.07
C PRO A 212 -13.84 34.31 -39.02
N SER A 213 -12.77 33.54 -38.79
CA SER A 213 -12.89 32.20 -38.22
C SER A 213 -11.52 31.66 -37.77
N THR A 214 -11.14 31.94 -36.53
CA THR A 214 -10.32 30.99 -35.76
C THR A 214 -10.79 31.01 -34.32
N ASP A 215 -11.71 30.11 -34.03
CA ASP A 215 -11.95 29.63 -32.68
C ASP A 215 -10.60 29.13 -32.11
N PRO A 216 -10.16 29.53 -30.90
CA PRO A 216 -8.92 29.04 -30.32
C PRO A 216 -9.02 27.54 -30.14
N LYS A 217 -8.36 26.79 -31.03
CA LYS A 217 -8.29 25.34 -30.91
C LYS A 217 -7.44 25.02 -29.69
N ASP A 218 -8.11 24.61 -28.61
CA ASP A 218 -7.48 23.99 -27.46
C ASP A 218 -6.58 22.86 -27.97
N PRO A 219 -5.25 22.91 -27.77
CA PRO A 219 -4.40 21.78 -28.06
C PRO A 219 -4.61 20.76 -26.93
N SER A 220 -5.75 20.07 -26.97
CA SER A 220 -5.86 18.76 -26.33
C SER A 220 -4.99 17.81 -27.13
N THR A 221 -3.69 17.80 -26.84
CA THR A 221 -2.83 16.66 -27.16
C THR A 221 -3.03 15.65 -26.05
N ASP A 222 -4.03 14.81 -26.27
CA ASP A 222 -4.17 13.51 -25.64
C ASP A 222 -2.82 12.76 -25.77
N PRO A 223 -2.15 12.37 -24.67
CA PRO A 223 -1.01 11.48 -24.77
C PRO A 223 -1.52 10.15 -25.32
N LYS A 224 -1.02 9.74 -26.50
CA LYS A 224 -1.14 8.35 -26.94
C LYS A 224 -0.52 7.46 -25.87
N ASP A 225 -1.38 6.81 -25.12
CA ASP A 225 -1.08 5.67 -24.29
C ASP A 225 -0.53 4.55 -25.19
N PRO A 226 0.73 4.09 -25.02
CA PRO A 226 1.18 2.87 -25.68
C PRO A 226 0.75 1.68 -24.83
N ASN A 227 -0.56 1.42 -24.79
CA ASN A 227 -1.04 0.13 -24.28
C ASN A 227 -0.81 -0.94 -25.36
N THR A 228 0.40 -1.51 -25.37
CA THR A 228 0.66 -2.78 -26.06
C THR A 228 0.25 -3.92 -25.15
N ASP A 229 -1.00 -4.34 -25.32
CA ASP A 229 -1.52 -5.61 -24.83
C ASP A 229 -0.76 -6.77 -25.51
N PRO A 230 -0.05 -7.64 -24.77
CA PRO A 230 0.55 -8.84 -25.34
C PRO A 230 -0.56 -9.87 -25.57
N LYS A 231 -0.97 -10.01 -26.82
CA LYS A 231 -1.78 -11.13 -27.28
C LYS A 231 -0.91 -12.39 -27.30
N ASP A 232 -0.96 -13.19 -26.24
CA ASP A 232 -0.50 -14.58 -26.24
C ASP A 232 -1.43 -15.44 -27.10
N PRO A 233 -0.94 -16.17 -28.11
CA PRO A 233 -1.66 -17.25 -28.75
C PRO A 233 -1.03 -18.58 -28.32
N SER A 234 -1.56 -19.22 -27.28
CA SER A 234 -1.28 -20.63 -27.04
C SER A 234 -2.34 -21.31 -26.16
N THR A 235 -3.26 -22.04 -26.79
CA THR A 235 -3.76 -23.32 -26.26
C THR A 235 -4.18 -24.25 -27.41
N ASP A 236 -3.32 -25.25 -27.63
CA ASP A 236 -3.60 -26.70 -27.77
C ASP A 236 -4.41 -27.26 -28.97
N PRO A 237 -3.88 -28.27 -29.69
CA PRO A 237 -4.63 -29.05 -30.68
C PRO A 237 -5.22 -30.34 -30.09
N LYS A 238 -6.54 -30.56 -30.29
CA LYS A 238 -7.21 -31.87 -30.29
C LYS A 238 -8.08 -31.91 -31.55
N ASP A 239 -8.07 -32.97 -32.36
CA ASP A 239 -8.59 -34.34 -32.15
C ASP A 239 -8.04 -35.24 -33.33
N PRO A 240 -8.28 -36.56 -33.50
CA PRO A 240 -9.53 -37.30 -33.23
C PRO A 240 -9.42 -38.75 -32.72
N GLY A 241 -10.52 -39.26 -32.13
CA GLY A 241 -10.69 -40.69 -31.88
C GLY A 241 -12.06 -41.11 -31.34
N THR A 242 -13.02 -41.34 -32.24
CA THR A 242 -14.34 -41.97 -32.03
C THR A 242 -14.25 -43.44 -31.61
N ASN A 243 -15.08 -43.90 -30.65
CA ASN A 243 -16.05 -44.99 -30.84
C ASN A 243 -16.81 -45.46 -29.57
N THR A 244 -18.15 -45.40 -29.68
CA THR A 244 -19.16 -46.46 -29.44
C THR A 244 -19.65 -46.82 -28.01
N ASP A 245 -20.94 -46.53 -27.81
CA ASP A 245 -22.04 -47.27 -27.15
C ASP A 245 -21.78 -48.18 -25.93
N LYS A 246 -22.52 -47.93 -24.82
CA LYS A 246 -23.71 -48.72 -24.40
C LYS A 246 -24.23 -48.35 -23.00
N ASN A 247 -25.49 -47.96 -23.00
CA ASN A 247 -26.62 -48.24 -22.09
C ASN A 247 -26.39 -49.14 -20.83
N SER A 248 -26.90 -48.70 -19.67
CA SER A 248 -28.00 -49.34 -18.90
C SER A 248 -27.87 -49.21 -17.37
N ASP A 249 -28.80 -48.45 -16.81
CA ASP A 249 -29.76 -48.79 -15.76
C ASP A 249 -29.39 -49.62 -14.51
N SER A 250 -29.86 -49.06 -13.39
CA SER A 250 -30.67 -49.70 -12.34
C SER A 250 -29.99 -50.38 -11.13
N LYS A 251 -30.35 -49.81 -9.97
CA LYS A 251 -31.07 -50.48 -8.86
C LYS A 251 -30.31 -50.69 -7.55
N VAL A 252 -30.92 -50.13 -6.51
CA VAL A 252 -30.76 -50.28 -5.05
C VAL A 252 -32.15 -50.77 -4.55
N PRO A 253 -32.41 -51.33 -3.34
CA PRO A 253 -31.63 -51.97 -2.23
C PRO A 253 -32.29 -53.37 -1.88
N PRO A 254 -32.40 -53.92 -0.63
CA PRO A 254 -31.83 -53.61 0.71
C PRO A 254 -31.35 -54.82 1.57
N THR A 255 -30.67 -54.54 2.69
CA THR A 255 -30.86 -55.24 3.99
C THR A 255 -30.46 -54.36 5.19
N THR A 256 -31.17 -54.55 6.31
CA THR A 256 -31.23 -53.75 7.54
C THR A 256 -30.43 -54.38 8.71
N GLU A 257 -30.37 -53.67 9.87
CA GLU A 257 -29.91 -54.04 11.24
C GLU A 257 -28.40 -53.92 11.57
N ASN A 258 -27.93 -53.41 12.73
CA ASN A 258 -28.53 -52.99 14.00
C ASN A 258 -27.65 -51.96 14.78
N ASP A 259 -28.34 -51.14 15.59
CA ASP A 259 -28.00 -50.45 16.86
C ASP A 259 -26.58 -49.88 17.19
N LYS A 260 -26.54 -48.55 17.47
CA LYS A 260 -26.11 -47.90 18.75
C LYS A 260 -25.81 -46.40 18.55
N PRO A 261 -26.48 -45.45 19.24
CA PRO A 261 -26.03 -44.06 19.26
C PRO A 261 -25.06 -43.83 20.42
N THR A 262 -23.84 -43.37 20.13
CA THR A 262 -23.03 -42.63 21.10
C THR A 262 -22.69 -41.30 20.45
N LEU A 263 -23.49 -40.28 20.75
CA LEU A 263 -23.28 -38.91 20.32
C LEU A 263 -22.09 -38.34 21.12
N LEU A 264 -20.96 -38.13 20.45
CA LEU A 264 -19.98 -37.12 20.85
C LEU A 264 -20.47 -35.78 20.28
N PRO A 265 -20.55 -34.67 21.05
CA PRO A 265 -20.75 -33.38 20.43
C PRO A 265 -19.47 -32.95 19.69
N ASN A 266 -19.68 -32.59 18.42
CA ASN A 266 -18.72 -31.92 17.56
C ASN A 266 -18.43 -30.49 18.05
N THR A 267 -17.26 -30.04 17.59
CA THR A 267 -16.64 -28.72 17.65
C THR A 267 -17.53 -27.52 17.30
N GLY A 268 -17.24 -26.39 17.94
CA GLY A 268 -17.58 -25.02 17.53
C GLY A 268 -16.78 -24.06 18.44
N GLY A 269 -15.89 -23.21 17.96
CA GLY A 269 -16.01 -22.37 16.79
C GLY A 269 -16.66 -21.05 17.20
N THR A 270 -15.87 -20.11 17.74
CA THR A 270 -16.17 -18.68 17.65
C THR A 270 -14.87 -17.92 17.43
N SER A 271 -14.62 -17.55 16.18
CA SER A 271 -13.75 -16.42 15.84
C SER A 271 -14.42 -15.17 16.40
N ALA A 272 -13.89 -14.62 17.48
CA ALA A 272 -14.24 -13.28 17.89
C ALA A 272 -13.62 -12.31 16.88
N GLU A 273 -14.46 -11.80 15.96
CA GLU A 273 -14.15 -10.59 15.21
C GLU A 273 -13.91 -9.46 16.22
N MET A 274 -12.65 -9.06 16.37
CA MET A 274 -12.30 -7.81 17.03
C MET A 274 -12.57 -6.69 16.04
N ILE A 275 -13.77 -6.11 16.14
CA ILE A 275 -14.12 -4.88 15.46
C ILE A 275 -13.15 -3.80 15.94
N SER A 276 -12.21 -3.43 15.08
CA SER A 276 -11.30 -2.30 15.27
C SER A 276 -12.11 -1.00 15.17
N ILE A 277 -12.66 -0.55 16.30
CA ILE A 277 -13.08 0.84 16.48
C ILE A 277 -11.98 1.52 17.28
N VAL A 278 -11.05 2.15 16.57
CA VAL A 278 -10.37 3.33 17.10
C VAL A 278 -10.53 4.42 16.07
N GLY A 279 -11.65 5.16 16.22
CA GLY A 279 -11.77 6.49 15.66
C GLY A 279 -10.69 7.38 16.25
N GLY A 280 -9.94 8.04 15.38
CA GLY A 280 -8.95 9.05 15.75
C GLY A 280 -9.62 10.20 16.48
N MET A 281 -9.56 10.17 17.81
CA MET A 281 -9.93 11.28 18.67
C MET A 281 -8.77 12.29 18.69
N VAL A 282 -8.82 13.22 17.75
CA VAL A 282 -7.96 14.42 17.75
C VAL A 282 -8.69 15.50 18.55
N LEU A 283 -8.21 15.83 19.76
CA LEU A 283 -8.02 17.20 20.28
C LEU A 283 -7.80 17.24 21.81
N PHE A 284 -6.78 18.02 22.19
CA PHE A 284 -6.61 18.89 23.37
C PHE A 284 -5.29 18.70 24.12
N LEU A 285 -4.26 19.45 23.70
CA LEU A 285 -3.17 19.88 24.57
C LEU A 285 -3.49 21.29 25.10
N LEU A 286 -4.05 21.37 26.31
CA LEU A 286 -3.96 22.56 27.14
C LEU A 286 -2.69 22.45 27.98
N GLY A 287 -1.67 23.23 27.61
CA GLY A 287 -0.45 23.40 28.39
C GLY A 287 -0.72 24.24 29.63
N GLY A 288 -0.70 23.61 30.80
CA GLY A 288 -0.60 24.29 32.09
C GLY A 288 0.86 24.61 32.40
N MET A 289 1.28 25.87 32.23
CA MET A 289 2.56 26.37 32.75
C MET A 289 2.48 26.55 34.27
N LEU A 290 3.41 25.91 34.98
CA LEU A 290 3.65 26.04 36.41
C LEU A 290 4.06 27.47 36.81
N LEU A 291 3.45 27.99 37.87
CA LEU A 291 3.89 29.16 38.61
C LEU A 291 5.09 28.80 39.51
N ALA A 292 6.27 29.35 39.21
CA ALA A 292 7.39 29.40 40.15
C ALA A 292 7.28 30.68 41.00
N ARG A 293 7.11 30.51 42.33
CA ARG A 293 7.18 31.60 43.33
C ARG A 293 8.64 32.03 43.53
N GLN A 294 8.95 33.30 43.28
CA GLN A 294 10.10 33.96 43.87
C GLN A 294 9.68 34.61 45.20
N ARG A 295 10.35 34.24 46.31
CA ARG A 295 10.45 35.05 47.52
C ARG A 295 11.65 35.98 47.36
N ILE A 296 11.42 37.28 47.42
CA ILE A 296 12.48 38.27 47.68
C ILE A 296 12.31 38.74 49.13
N LYS A 297 13.47 38.98 49.75
CA LYS A 297 13.71 39.45 51.13
C LYS A 297 12.91 40.69 51.50
#